data_AF-A0A2M7TG35-F1
#
_entry.id   AF-A0A2M7TG35-F1
#
_cell.length_a   1.000
_cell.length_b   1.000
_cell.length_c   1.000
_cell.angle_alpha   90.00
_cell.angle_beta   90.00
_cell.angle_gamma   90.00
#
_symmetry.space_group_name_H-M   'P 1'
#
loop_
_entity.id
_entity.type
_entity.pdbx_description
1 polymer ?
#
loop_
_entity_poly.entity_id
_entity_poly.type
_entity_poly.pdbx_seq_one_letter_code
_entity_poly.pdbx_strand_id
1 'polypeptide(L)' 'MATITIPKKLTKGEELIIISRKEYEDYLKLRKVIPLVKMTVLEKREWQRAKKDYEQGKYVTLEKL' A
#
# COMPACT_ATOMS: atom_id res chain seq x y z
N MET A 1 25.34 -0.97 19.24
CA MET A 1 24.62 -0.10 18.29
C MET A 1 25.62 0.40 17.27
N ALA A 2 25.43 0.08 15.99
CA ALA A 2 26.27 0.63 14.94
C ALA A 2 25.64 1.95 14.46
N THR A 3 26.38 3.05 14.54
CA THR A 3 25.94 4.35 14.03
C THR A 3 26.21 4.37 12.53
N ILE A 4 25.15 4.45 11.73
CA ILE A 4 25.24 4.57 10.27
C ILE A 4 25.03 6.04 9.91
N THR A 5 26.06 6.68 9.34
CA THR A 5 25.98 8.08 8.89
C THR A 5 25.62 8.10 7.41
N ILE A 6 24.46 8.68 7.08
CA ILE A 6 24.01 8.86 5.68
C ILE A 6 24.16 10.34 5.31
N PRO A 7 25.06 10.70 4.37
CA PRO A 7 25.21 12.06 3.90
C PRO A 7 23.90 12.65 3.36
N LYS A 8 23.48 13.83 3.86
CA LYS A 8 22.26 14.54 3.40
C LYS A 8 22.23 14.81 1.90
N LYS A 9 23.40 14.92 1.25
CA LYS A 9 23.49 15.11 -0.21
C LYS A 9 22.93 13.92 -1.01
N LEU A 10 22.92 12.71 -0.43
CA LEU A 10 22.39 11.52 -1.10
C LEU A 10 20.88 11.57 -1.27
N THR A 11 20.17 12.25 -0.37
CA THR A 11 18.70 12.28 -0.42
C THR A 11 18.18 13.28 -1.43
N LYS A 12 19.04 14.12 -2.04
CA LYS A 12 18.69 15.11 -3.09
C LYS A 12 17.46 15.98 -2.76
N GLY A 13 17.20 16.23 -1.48
CA GLY A 13 16.04 17.00 -1.03
C GLY A 13 14.78 16.17 -0.75
N GLU A 14 14.83 14.85 -0.98
CA GLU A 14 13.80 13.91 -0.57
C GLU A 14 13.98 13.47 0.88
N GLU A 15 12.88 12.97 1.46
CA GLU A 15 12.83 12.48 2.83
C GLU A 15 13.50 11.11 2.95
N LEU A 16 14.38 10.94 3.94
CA LEU A 16 15.06 9.68 4.21
C LEU A 16 14.19 8.80 5.12
N ILE A 17 13.81 7.63 4.62
CA ILE A 17 13.06 6.64 5.40
C ILE A 17 13.99 5.46 5.71
N ILE A 18 14.11 5.12 6.99
CA ILE A 18 14.88 3.97 7.47
C ILE A 18 13.91 2.85 7.81
N ILE A 19 14.08 1.70 7.16
CA ILE A 19 13.33 0.47 7.43
C ILE A 19 14.27 -0.71 7.59
N SER A 20 13.79 -1.79 8.20
CA SER A 20 14.60 -3.01 8.29
C SER A 20 14.81 -3.63 6.91
N ARG A 21 15.93 -4.34 6.73
CA ARG A 21 16.21 -5.06 5.48
C ARG A 21 15.07 -6.02 5.11
N LYS A 22 14.50 -6.71 6.11
CA LYS A 22 13.41 -7.67 5.91
C LYS A 22 12.16 -6.99 5.36
N GLU A 23 11.74 -5.86 5.95
CA GLU A 23 10.59 -5.09 5.46
C GLU A 23 10.80 -4.59 4.03
N TYR A 24 12.01 -4.13 3.70
CA TYR A 24 12.33 -3.71 2.34
C TYR A 24 12.22 -4.87 1.33
N GLU A 25 12.76 -6.04 1.67
CA GLU A 25 12.69 -7.22 0.82
C GLU A 25 11.24 -7.71 0.63
N ASP A 26 10.44 -7.70 1.70
CA ASP A 26 9.04 -8.10 1.63
C ASP A 26 8.21 -7.10 0.79
N TYR A 27 8.47 -5.80 0.92
CA TYR A 27 7.88 -4.77 0.05
C TYR A 27 8.23 -5.01 -1.43
N LEU A 28 9.49 -5.33 -1.74
CA LEU A 28 9.91 -5.62 -3.11
C LEU A 28 9.22 -6.87 -3.68
N LYS A 29 9.01 -7.92 -2.88
CA LYS A 29 8.25 -9.10 -3.29
C LYS A 29 6.79 -8.73 -3.58
N LEU A 30 6.16 -7.99 -2.67
CA LEU A 30 4.77 -7.55 -2.82
C LEU A 30 4.59 -6.69 -4.08
N ARG A 31 5.52 -5.76 -4.35
CA ARG A 31 5.48 -4.90 -5.54
C ARG A 31 5.55 -5.68 -6.87
N LYS A 32 6.18 -6.85 -6.89
CA LYS A 32 6.23 -7.72 -8.09
C LYS A 32 4.91 -8.44 -8.35
N VAL A 33 4.17 -8.75 -7.29
CA VAL A 33 2.94 -9.56 -7.35
C VAL A 33 1.71 -8.67 -7.45
N ILE A 34 1.73 -7.55 -6.74
CA ILE A 34 0.61 -6.60 -6.67
C ILE A 34 0.98 -5.40 -7.54
N PRO A 35 0.42 -5.30 -8.77
CA PRO A 35 0.56 -4.08 -9.53
C PRO A 35 -0.03 -2.93 -8.74
N LEU A 36 0.74 -1.86 -8.55
CA LEU A 36 0.24 -0.62 -7.99
C LEU A 36 -0.68 0.03 -9.04
N VAL A 37 -1.94 -0.38 -9.06
CA VAL A 37 -2.95 0.20 -9.94
C VAL A 37 -3.40 1.53 -9.36
N LYS A 38 -3.23 2.61 -10.12
CA LYS A 38 -3.86 3.89 -9.77
C LYS A 38 -5.35 3.76 -10.05
N MET A 39 -6.15 3.73 -8.97
CA MET A 39 -7.61 3.81 -9.10
C MET A 39 -8.02 5.16 -9.65
N THR A 40 -8.95 5.15 -10.60
CA THR A 40 -9.66 6.35 -11.05
C THR A 40 -10.54 6.92 -9.93
N VAL A 41 -10.99 8.17 -10.09
CA VAL A 41 -11.86 8.84 -9.10
C VAL A 41 -13.16 8.06 -8.88
N LEU A 42 -13.72 7.45 -9.94
CA LEU A 42 -14.93 6.66 -9.87
C LEU A 42 -14.69 5.34 -9.12
N GLU A 43 -13.65 4.60 -9.47
CA GLU A 43 -13.30 3.35 -8.77
C GLU A 43 -13.02 3.58 -7.29
N LYS A 44 -12.36 4.70 -6.93
CA LYS A 44 -12.12 5.06 -5.54
C LYS A 44 -13.42 5.31 -4.78
N ARG A 45 -14.41 5.96 -5.42
CA ARG A 45 -15.74 6.20 -4.83
C ARG A 45 -16.50 4.89 -4.63
N GLU A 46 -16.50 4.01 -5.63
CA GLU A 46 -17.16 2.71 -5.55
C GLU A 46 -16.51 1.82 -4.49
N TRP A 47 -15.18 1.82 -4.36
CA TRP A 47 -14.49 1.09 -3.30
C TRP A 47 -14.89 1.57 -1.89
N GLN A 48 -15.01 2.88 -1.69
CA GLN A 48 -15.50 3.43 -0.41
C GLN A 48 -16.94 3.03 -0.12
N ARG A 49 -17.77 2.94 -1.17
CA ARG A 49 -19.16 2.51 -1.05
C ARG A 49 -19.23 1.02 -0.69
N ALA A 50 -18.52 0.18 -1.44
CA ALA A 50 -18.40 -1.25 -1.19
C ALA A 50 -17.85 -1.56 0.21
N LYS A 51 -16.87 -0.79 0.69
CA LYS A 51 -16.35 -0.93 2.05
C LYS A 51 -17.43 -0.68 3.11
N LYS A 52 -18.22 0.38 2.96
CA LYS A 52 -19.34 0.68 3.86
C LYS A 52 -20.43 -0.40 3.79
N ASP A 53 -20.75 -0.87 2.59
CA ASP A 53 -21.74 -1.93 2.40
C ASP A 53 -21.28 -3.24 3.06
N TYR A 54 -19.99 -3.57 2.97
CA TYR A 54 -19.39 -4.71 3.64
C TYR A 54 -19.49 -4.60 5.17
N GLU A 55 -19.11 -3.45 5.74
CA GLU A 55 -19.23 -3.17 7.19
C GLU A 55 -20.69 -3.25 7.67
N GLN A 56 -21.65 -2.92 6.82
CA GLN A 56 -23.09 -2.99 7.10
C GLN A 56 -23.72 -4.35 6.80
N GLY A 57 -22.96 -5.34 6.34
CA GLY A 57 -23.48 -6.66 5.96
C GLY A 57 -24.30 -6.67 4.67
N LYS A 58 -24.25 -5.60 3.87
CA LYS A 58 -24.97 -5.43 2.60
C LYS A 58 -24.12 -5.92 1.42
N TYR A 59 -23.81 -7.21 1.41
CA TYR A 59 -23.09 -7.85 0.31
C TYR A 59 -23.87 -9.04 -0.27
N VAL A 60 -23.65 -9.31 -1.55
CA VAL A 60 -24.21 -10.48 -2.22
C VAL A 60 -23.23 -11.64 -2.06
N THR A 61 -23.72 -12.78 -1.61
CA THR A 61 -22.96 -14.03 -1.54
C THR A 61 -23.29 -14.90 -2.75
N LEU A 62 -22.41 -15.82 -3.11
CA LEU A 62 -22.61 -16.74 -4.25
C LEU A 62 -23.88 -17.59 -4.14
N GLU A 63 -24.40 -17.80 -2.92
CA GLU A 63 -25.65 -18.51 -2.65
C GLU A 63 -26.91 -17.70 -3.02
N LYS A 64 -26.76 -16.39 -3.23
CA LYS A 64 -27.84 -15.44 -3.57
C LYS A 64 -27.81 -15.00 -5.04
N LEU A 65 -26.98 -15.65 -5.87
CA LEU A 65 -26.83 -15.38 -7.30
C LEU A 65 -27.57 -16.43 -8.12
#